data_AF-A0A2L2YQ98-F1
#
_entry.id   AF-A0A2L2YQ98-F1
#
_cell.length_a   1.000
_cell.length_b   1.000
_cell.length_c   1.000
_cell.angle_alpha   90.00
_cell.angle_beta   90.00
_cell.angle_gamma   90.00
#
_symmetry.space_group_name_H-M   'P 1'
#
loop_
_entity.id
_entity.type
_entity.pdbx_description
1 polymer ?
#
loop_
_entity_poly.entity_id
_entity_poly.type
_entity_poly.pdbx_seq_one_letter_code
_entity_poly.pdbx_strand_id
1 'polypeptide(L)'
;GDGMAYYCDWCTAVTSGSIESFWLDISSTNWGALHEIGHGHELKCLNDETLSVSEVWNNILVVFYQTIMFGSDVSTKCTKREDMDIVEAIGSDVPVKDWGLFHKLSFLLHMFVKAGQKSFPCFNQLIRQELDGHFHYASGTAFVEKLMHFFAIDFDIDVYPFMKLAKAAIAEEQLLEHYYVLSSVAYPLNYLINDTEELEIIKNKLNLWFETSLVTPLDLRPAKLKNDFTVKIEHHLFDHIFGDMLKLMDGSRTIAEKRILNQTIIFTNIPVGVYKVFVTPNVLNAKLIYNDFYAVVHASKPSDLFLTAKKMKAPSLLRDKIKFLGLGENHFATLSVDPLRRFVRFHVFSNNPHDYYKNENYVSVIIKNEKNEVIFSKTLEGDNCETGMHNIYMDGPLMIELFHAETEKRLKTDDPIMDEIIDHDSNTNYLIANEFGFQKENTPKELLEKRFLNRIELIANKIRKKSSLHKRPFCHPKYNLLLAVETFEHMFRRNCFCLSLREQYKDCFQPEYSNQLVNALVNLNRTPNIKISKNKY
;
A
#
# COMPACT_ATOMS: atom_id res chain seq x y z
N GLY A 1 -6.96 -30.59 -21.54
CA GLY A 1 -6.88 -29.34 -20.78
C GLY A 1 -7.66 -28.28 -21.51
N ASP A 2 -8.08 -27.23 -20.81
CA ASP A 2 -8.66 -26.06 -21.45
C ASP A 2 -7.57 -25.26 -22.16
N GLY A 3 -7.90 -24.57 -23.26
CA GLY A 3 -6.98 -23.72 -24.01
C GLY A 3 -6.14 -24.42 -25.10
N MET A 4 -5.25 -23.66 -25.75
CA MET A 4 -4.32 -24.18 -26.78
C MET A 4 -3.16 -24.99 -26.16
N ALA A 5 -2.75 -24.63 -24.96
CA ALA A 5 -1.78 -25.32 -24.13
C ALA A 5 -2.12 -25.09 -22.65
N TYR A 6 -1.46 -25.83 -21.75
CA TYR A 6 -1.63 -25.67 -20.32
C TYR A 6 -0.39 -26.09 -19.55
N TYR A 7 -0.22 -25.48 -18.38
CA TYR A 7 0.76 -25.86 -17.35
C TYR A 7 0.06 -26.59 -16.19
N CYS A 8 0.70 -27.64 -15.68
CA CYS A 8 0.25 -28.50 -14.59
C CYS A 8 1.39 -28.69 -13.57
N ASP A 9 1.10 -29.19 -12.37
CA ASP A 9 2.10 -29.33 -11.28
C ASP A 9 3.37 -30.10 -11.67
N TRP A 10 3.33 -30.96 -12.70
CA TRP A 10 4.47 -31.77 -13.15
C TRP A 10 4.76 -31.65 -14.65
N CYS A 11 4.03 -30.82 -15.39
CA CYS A 11 4.07 -30.84 -16.86
C CYS A 11 3.64 -29.53 -17.51
N THR A 12 4.01 -29.36 -18.76
CA THR A 12 3.27 -28.51 -19.71
C THR A 12 2.88 -29.35 -20.91
N ALA A 13 1.74 -29.05 -21.53
CA ALA A 13 1.21 -29.81 -22.66
C ALA A 13 0.45 -28.89 -23.63
N VAL A 14 0.33 -29.34 -24.88
CA VAL A 14 -0.43 -28.65 -25.96
C VAL A 14 -1.62 -29.51 -26.36
N THR A 15 -2.76 -28.89 -26.70
CA THR A 15 -3.98 -29.62 -27.11
C THR A 15 -4.02 -29.96 -28.60
N SER A 16 -3.04 -29.50 -29.38
CA SER A 16 -2.86 -29.77 -30.81
C SER A 16 -2.48 -31.23 -31.10
N GLY A 17 -2.89 -31.74 -32.27
CA GLY A 17 -2.46 -33.05 -32.78
C GLY A 17 -0.99 -33.14 -33.22
N SER A 18 -0.28 -32.00 -33.26
CA SER A 18 1.17 -31.91 -33.50
C SER A 18 1.82 -30.96 -32.50
N ILE A 19 3.01 -31.31 -32.03
CA ILE A 19 3.85 -30.48 -31.17
C ILE A 19 4.78 -29.54 -31.96
N GLU A 20 4.81 -29.65 -33.29
CA GLU A 20 5.81 -28.99 -34.14
C GLU A 20 5.80 -27.47 -33.99
N SER A 21 4.64 -26.83 -34.21
CA SER A 21 4.51 -25.37 -34.16
C SER A 21 4.51 -24.78 -32.75
N PHE A 22 4.47 -25.61 -31.71
CA PHE A 22 4.43 -25.16 -30.33
C PHE A 22 5.75 -25.49 -29.61
N TRP A 23 6.11 -26.76 -29.50
CA TRP A 23 7.30 -27.17 -28.74
C TRP A 23 8.57 -27.31 -29.56
N LEU A 24 8.47 -27.57 -30.86
CA LEU A 24 9.65 -27.71 -31.73
C LEU A 24 10.04 -26.39 -32.44
N ASP A 25 9.13 -25.41 -32.48
CA ASP A 25 9.47 -24.04 -32.87
C ASP A 25 10.22 -23.32 -31.74
N ILE A 26 11.54 -23.36 -31.81
CA ILE A 26 12.45 -22.70 -30.86
C ILE A 26 12.63 -21.19 -31.14
N SER A 27 11.86 -20.61 -32.07
CA SER A 27 11.93 -19.18 -32.37
C SER A 27 11.62 -18.34 -31.13
N SER A 28 12.35 -17.25 -30.96
CA SER A 28 12.08 -16.29 -29.88
C SER A 28 10.72 -15.59 -30.02
N THR A 29 10.07 -15.69 -31.18
CA THR A 29 8.71 -15.16 -31.41
C THR A 29 7.60 -16.08 -30.91
N ASN A 30 7.91 -17.33 -30.52
CA ASN A 30 6.93 -18.30 -30.09
C ASN A 30 6.40 -18.00 -28.67
N TRP A 31 5.49 -17.03 -28.58
CA TRP A 31 4.90 -16.57 -27.32
C TRP A 31 4.23 -17.71 -26.55
N GLY A 32 3.49 -18.59 -27.23
CA GLY A 32 2.75 -19.68 -26.60
C GLY A 32 3.66 -20.61 -25.81
N ALA A 33 4.73 -21.12 -26.42
CA ALA A 33 5.66 -22.01 -25.73
C ALA A 33 6.37 -21.32 -24.56
N LEU A 34 6.80 -20.08 -24.75
CA LEU A 34 7.48 -19.30 -23.73
C LEU A 34 6.55 -18.98 -22.54
N HIS A 35 5.28 -18.68 -22.82
CA HIS A 35 4.24 -18.41 -21.82
C HIS A 35 4.02 -19.61 -20.90
N GLU A 36 3.87 -20.80 -21.49
CA GLU A 36 3.68 -22.05 -20.75
C GLU A 36 4.93 -22.45 -19.94
N ILE A 37 6.13 -22.24 -20.48
CA ILE A 37 7.38 -22.41 -19.72
C ILE A 37 7.42 -21.41 -18.56
N GLY A 38 6.97 -20.18 -18.79
CA GLY A 38 6.93 -19.12 -17.79
C GLY A 38 6.06 -19.47 -16.58
N HIS A 39 4.93 -20.17 -16.77
CA HIS A 39 4.09 -20.65 -15.66
C HIS A 39 4.87 -21.52 -14.66
N GLY A 40 5.83 -22.31 -15.14
CA GLY A 40 6.69 -23.12 -14.25
C GLY A 40 7.63 -22.32 -13.35
N HIS A 41 7.78 -21.02 -13.60
CA HIS A 41 8.60 -20.11 -12.79
C HIS A 41 7.78 -19.14 -11.94
N GLU A 42 6.45 -19.16 -12.04
CA GLU A 42 5.59 -18.27 -11.27
C GLU A 42 5.69 -18.52 -9.77
N LEU A 43 5.52 -17.45 -9.01
CA LEU A 43 5.45 -17.52 -7.56
C LEU A 43 4.01 -17.82 -7.16
N LYS A 44 3.82 -18.86 -6.33
CA LYS A 44 2.53 -19.12 -5.70
C LYS A 44 2.20 -17.96 -4.75
N CYS A 45 0.92 -17.57 -4.71
CA CYS A 45 0.38 -16.57 -3.78
C CYS A 45 0.85 -15.11 -3.96
N LEU A 46 1.17 -14.67 -5.19
CA LEU A 46 1.39 -13.24 -5.46
C LEU A 46 0.09 -12.42 -5.58
N ASN A 47 -1.00 -13.06 -5.98
CA ASN A 47 -2.28 -12.40 -6.21
C ASN A 47 -2.90 -11.93 -4.90
N ASP A 48 -3.45 -10.72 -4.90
CA ASP A 48 -4.30 -10.22 -3.82
C ASP A 48 -5.35 -9.23 -4.34
N GLU A 49 -6.08 -8.60 -3.39
CA GLU A 49 -7.15 -7.63 -3.67
C GLU A 49 -6.69 -6.37 -4.43
N THR A 50 -5.38 -6.11 -4.51
CA THR A 50 -4.82 -4.91 -5.15
C THR A 50 -4.44 -5.12 -6.60
N LEU A 51 -4.01 -6.33 -6.98
CA LEU A 51 -3.70 -6.69 -8.36
C LEU A 51 -3.58 -8.21 -8.50
N SER A 52 -4.35 -8.79 -9.43
CA SER A 52 -4.18 -10.16 -9.89
C SER A 52 -3.23 -10.19 -11.09
N VAL A 53 -2.27 -11.11 -11.04
CA VAL A 53 -1.21 -11.34 -12.02
C VAL A 53 -1.20 -12.76 -12.59
N SER A 54 -2.27 -13.53 -12.40
CA SER A 54 -2.47 -14.79 -13.15
C SER A 54 -2.50 -14.49 -14.65
N GLU A 55 -1.82 -15.30 -15.47
CA GLU A 55 -1.65 -15.06 -16.92
C GLU A 55 -0.88 -13.77 -17.28
N VAL A 56 -0.24 -13.15 -16.30
CA VAL A 56 0.49 -11.88 -16.45
C VAL A 56 1.93 -12.02 -15.98
N TRP A 57 2.15 -12.59 -14.79
CA TRP A 57 3.48 -12.65 -14.16
C TRP A 57 4.47 -13.48 -14.98
N ASN A 58 4.05 -14.67 -15.45
CA ASN A 58 4.83 -15.51 -16.36
C ASN A 58 5.27 -14.77 -17.62
N ASN A 59 4.43 -13.90 -18.16
CA ASN A 59 4.71 -13.17 -19.40
C ASN A 59 5.82 -12.12 -19.26
N ILE A 60 6.19 -11.71 -18.04
CA ILE A 60 7.38 -10.87 -17.81
C ILE A 60 8.65 -11.61 -18.26
N LEU A 61 8.74 -12.92 -17.99
CA LEU A 61 9.86 -13.76 -18.44
C LEU A 61 9.91 -13.87 -19.96
N VAL A 62 8.77 -14.00 -20.61
CA VAL A 62 8.66 -14.06 -22.08
C VAL A 62 9.25 -12.80 -22.70
N VAL A 63 8.84 -11.63 -22.21
CA VAL A 63 9.32 -10.34 -22.71
C VAL A 63 10.80 -10.14 -22.43
N PHE A 64 11.29 -10.51 -21.25
CA PHE A 64 12.73 -10.43 -20.93
C PHE A 64 13.57 -11.39 -21.76
N TYR A 65 13.09 -12.61 -22.02
CA TYR A 65 13.74 -13.53 -22.95
C TYR A 65 13.83 -12.93 -24.36
N GLN A 66 12.73 -12.40 -24.88
CA GLN A 66 12.73 -11.71 -26.18
C GLN A 66 13.67 -10.51 -26.21
N THR A 67 13.78 -9.76 -25.11
CA THR A 67 14.74 -8.66 -24.99
C THR A 67 16.17 -9.13 -25.13
N ILE A 68 16.51 -10.25 -24.50
CA ILE A 68 17.84 -10.85 -24.59
C ILE A 68 18.11 -11.34 -26.01
N MET A 69 17.14 -12.02 -26.64
CA MET A 69 17.31 -12.62 -27.96
C MET A 69 17.34 -11.61 -29.10
N PHE A 70 16.52 -10.55 -29.03
CA PHE A 70 16.44 -9.54 -30.09
C PHE A 70 17.41 -8.36 -29.88
N GLY A 71 17.92 -8.15 -28.67
CA GLY A 71 18.85 -7.05 -28.39
C GLY A 71 18.27 -5.69 -28.78
N SER A 72 18.98 -4.93 -29.63
CA SER A 72 18.52 -3.62 -30.12
C SER A 72 17.25 -3.68 -30.96
N ASP A 73 16.96 -4.84 -31.57
CA ASP A 73 15.79 -5.02 -32.42
C ASP A 73 14.52 -5.34 -31.63
N VAL A 74 14.60 -5.42 -30.29
CA VAL A 74 13.45 -5.79 -29.45
C VAL A 74 12.25 -4.89 -29.68
N SER A 75 12.47 -3.60 -29.94
CA SER A 75 11.39 -2.67 -30.23
C SER A 75 10.57 -3.13 -31.44
N THR A 76 11.19 -3.61 -32.52
CA THR A 76 10.46 -4.01 -33.73
C THR A 76 10.05 -5.48 -33.74
N LYS A 77 10.74 -6.35 -32.99
CA LYS A 77 10.54 -7.81 -33.04
C LYS A 77 9.83 -8.42 -31.82
N CYS A 78 9.68 -7.69 -30.72
CA CYS A 78 8.97 -8.19 -29.54
C CYS A 78 7.51 -8.49 -29.92
N THR A 79 7.09 -9.74 -29.70
CA THR A 79 5.71 -10.13 -30.00
C THR A 79 4.79 -9.55 -28.94
N LYS A 80 3.53 -9.27 -29.32
CA LYS A 80 2.53 -8.67 -28.42
C LYS A 80 2.88 -7.26 -27.92
N ARG A 81 3.88 -6.58 -28.52
CA ARG A 81 4.24 -5.19 -28.15
C ARG A 81 3.08 -4.22 -28.30
N GLU A 82 2.32 -4.31 -29.40
CA GLU A 82 1.16 -3.44 -29.65
C GLU A 82 0.06 -3.65 -28.59
N ASP A 83 -0.16 -4.91 -28.17
CA ASP A 83 -1.12 -5.25 -27.11
C ASP A 83 -0.72 -4.68 -25.73
N MET A 84 0.56 -4.29 -25.56
CA MET A 84 1.11 -3.72 -24.33
C MET A 84 1.10 -2.19 -24.31
N ASP A 85 0.51 -1.51 -25.30
CA ASP A 85 0.33 -0.05 -25.23
C ASP A 85 -0.68 0.31 -24.12
N ILE A 86 -0.31 1.24 -23.24
CA ILE A 86 -1.11 1.65 -22.07
C ILE A 86 -1.46 3.13 -22.08
N VAL A 87 -1.24 3.85 -23.18
CA VAL A 87 -1.60 5.29 -23.27
C VAL A 87 -3.06 5.52 -22.90
N GLU A 88 -3.98 4.76 -23.51
CA GLU A 88 -5.42 4.87 -23.23
C GLU A 88 -5.78 4.35 -21.83
N ALA A 89 -5.19 3.23 -21.40
CA ALA A 89 -5.47 2.62 -20.11
C ALA A 89 -5.12 3.57 -18.94
N ILE A 90 -3.96 4.22 -19.00
CA ILE A 90 -3.53 5.22 -18.01
C ILE A 90 -4.45 6.45 -18.03
N GLY A 91 -4.91 6.87 -19.21
CA GLY A 91 -5.82 8.02 -19.36
C GLY A 91 -7.26 7.74 -18.91
N SER A 92 -7.64 6.47 -18.73
CA SER A 92 -8.99 6.06 -18.34
C SER A 92 -9.25 6.17 -16.83
N ASP A 93 -10.51 6.12 -16.41
CA ASP A 93 -10.90 6.04 -14.99
C ASP A 93 -10.88 4.65 -14.37
N VAL A 94 -10.42 3.65 -15.14
CA VAL A 94 -10.37 2.26 -14.71
C VAL A 94 -9.07 2.00 -13.92
N PRO A 95 -9.13 1.42 -12.71
CA PRO A 95 -7.94 1.07 -11.94
C PRO A 95 -7.21 -0.15 -12.52
N VAL A 96 -5.89 -0.20 -12.35
CA VAL A 96 -5.03 -1.26 -12.92
C VAL A 96 -5.45 -2.69 -12.58
N LYS A 97 -6.09 -2.90 -11.41
CA LYS A 97 -6.63 -4.20 -11.02
C LYS A 97 -7.68 -4.73 -12.01
N ASP A 98 -8.38 -3.83 -12.71
CA ASP A 98 -9.46 -4.11 -13.66
C ASP A 98 -9.00 -3.99 -15.13
N TRP A 99 -7.70 -3.71 -15.37
CA TRP A 99 -7.15 -3.67 -16.72
C TRP A 99 -7.09 -5.08 -17.36
N GLY A 100 -7.08 -5.12 -18.69
CA GLY A 100 -6.80 -6.34 -19.46
C GLY A 100 -5.40 -6.91 -19.20
N LEU A 101 -5.21 -8.19 -19.51
CA LEU A 101 -3.98 -8.94 -19.17
C LEU A 101 -2.70 -8.28 -19.71
N PHE A 102 -2.68 -7.87 -20.98
CA PHE A 102 -1.51 -7.23 -21.58
C PHE A 102 -1.24 -5.81 -21.03
N HIS A 103 -2.28 -5.06 -20.66
CA HIS A 103 -2.10 -3.76 -20.00
C HIS A 103 -1.54 -3.93 -18.58
N LYS A 104 -1.95 -4.97 -17.83
CA LYS A 104 -1.35 -5.33 -16.52
C LYS A 104 0.10 -5.78 -16.69
N LEU A 105 0.40 -6.57 -17.71
CA LEU A 105 1.77 -6.96 -18.06
C LEU A 105 2.63 -5.73 -18.33
N SER A 106 2.11 -4.81 -19.15
CA SER A 106 2.78 -3.55 -19.48
C SER A 106 3.02 -2.69 -18.24
N PHE A 107 2.04 -2.56 -17.33
CA PHE A 107 2.20 -1.86 -16.06
C PHE A 107 3.41 -2.40 -15.25
N LEU A 108 3.55 -3.72 -15.13
CA LEU A 108 4.67 -4.34 -14.43
C LEU A 108 5.99 -4.15 -15.19
N LEU A 109 5.99 -4.36 -16.51
CA LEU A 109 7.16 -4.21 -17.37
C LEU A 109 7.72 -2.79 -17.34
N HIS A 110 6.87 -1.76 -17.33
CA HIS A 110 7.33 -0.36 -17.23
C HIS A 110 8.23 -0.15 -16.01
N MET A 111 7.89 -0.75 -14.87
CA MET A 111 8.68 -0.64 -13.65
C MET A 111 9.94 -1.52 -13.67
N PHE A 112 9.83 -2.80 -14.07
CA PHE A 112 10.98 -3.72 -14.12
C PHE A 112 12.00 -3.34 -15.20
N VAL A 113 11.56 -2.85 -16.37
CA VAL A 113 12.44 -2.34 -17.43
C VAL A 113 13.17 -1.09 -16.93
N LYS A 114 12.47 -0.17 -16.25
CA LYS A 114 13.07 1.04 -15.69
C LYS A 114 14.11 0.73 -14.61
N ALA A 115 13.85 -0.26 -13.76
CA ALA A 115 14.79 -0.76 -12.75
C ALA A 115 15.90 -1.66 -13.34
N GLY A 116 15.75 -2.07 -14.60
CA GLY A 116 16.66 -2.98 -15.31
C GLY A 116 16.36 -4.45 -15.04
N GLN A 117 16.72 -5.32 -15.98
CA GLN A 117 16.32 -6.74 -16.00
C GLN A 117 16.65 -7.53 -14.72
N LYS A 118 17.70 -7.15 -13.97
CA LYS A 118 18.08 -7.81 -12.70
C LYS A 118 17.05 -7.61 -11.58
N SER A 119 16.17 -6.62 -11.70
CA SER A 119 15.12 -6.36 -10.71
C SER A 119 14.10 -7.49 -10.61
N PHE A 120 13.74 -8.13 -11.72
CA PHE A 120 12.79 -9.25 -11.68
C PHE A 120 13.29 -10.49 -10.93
N PRO A 121 14.49 -11.06 -11.21
CA PRO A 121 15.01 -12.16 -10.40
C PRO A 121 15.27 -11.76 -8.94
N CYS A 122 15.67 -10.51 -8.67
CA CYS A 122 15.84 -10.01 -7.31
C CYS A 122 14.51 -10.00 -6.53
N PHE A 123 13.45 -9.46 -7.12
CA PHE A 123 12.11 -9.50 -6.54
C PHE A 123 11.68 -10.95 -6.25
N ASN A 124 11.84 -11.84 -7.24
CA ASN A 124 11.47 -13.25 -7.06
C ASN A 124 12.23 -13.93 -5.92
N GLN A 125 13.52 -13.62 -5.73
CA GLN A 125 14.32 -14.13 -4.63
C GLN A 125 13.83 -13.60 -3.27
N LEU A 126 13.52 -12.31 -3.17
CA LEU A 126 13.01 -11.68 -1.94
C LEU A 126 11.65 -12.26 -1.53
N ILE A 127 10.76 -12.53 -2.49
CA ILE A 127 9.48 -13.16 -2.18
C ILE A 127 9.66 -14.62 -1.72
N ARG A 128 10.56 -15.39 -2.36
CA ARG A 128 10.87 -16.75 -1.90
C ARG A 128 11.48 -16.77 -0.50
N GLN A 129 12.33 -15.79 -0.18
CA GLN A 129 12.86 -15.60 1.16
C GLN A 129 11.75 -15.27 2.18
N GLU A 130 10.81 -14.38 1.82
CA GLU A 130 9.65 -14.08 2.68
C GLU A 130 8.80 -15.32 2.95
N LEU A 131 8.56 -16.15 1.93
CA LEU A 131 7.84 -17.42 2.07
C LEU A 131 8.58 -18.45 2.95
N ASP A 132 9.91 -18.35 3.03
CA ASP A 132 10.77 -19.13 3.93
C ASP A 132 10.93 -18.47 5.32
N GLY A 133 10.12 -17.46 5.64
CA GLY A 133 10.12 -16.77 6.94
C GLY A 133 11.18 -15.67 7.09
N HIS A 134 11.92 -15.34 6.03
CA HIS A 134 12.90 -14.25 6.01
C HIS A 134 12.27 -12.94 5.53
N PHE A 135 11.82 -12.14 6.50
CA PHE A 135 11.13 -10.88 6.21
C PHE A 135 12.08 -9.75 5.79
N HIS A 136 11.65 -8.96 4.81
CA HIS A 136 12.30 -7.75 4.31
C HIS A 136 11.40 -6.52 4.49
N TYR A 137 11.80 -5.34 4.00
CA TYR A 137 11.15 -4.06 4.32
C TYR A 137 9.64 -4.03 4.04
N ALA A 138 9.21 -4.63 2.93
CA ALA A 138 7.83 -4.64 2.46
C ALA A 138 7.07 -5.94 2.79
N SER A 139 7.64 -6.82 3.61
CA SER A 139 6.97 -8.06 3.98
C SER A 139 5.63 -7.81 4.69
N GLY A 140 4.64 -8.65 4.39
CA GLY A 140 3.26 -8.51 4.90
C GLY A 140 2.43 -7.36 4.31
N THR A 141 2.95 -6.60 3.34
CA THR A 141 2.16 -5.58 2.60
C THR A 141 1.46 -6.18 1.37
N ALA A 142 0.48 -5.48 0.81
CA ALA A 142 -0.17 -5.93 -0.42
C ALA A 142 0.79 -5.88 -1.63
N PHE A 143 0.50 -6.63 -2.68
CA PHE A 143 1.41 -6.87 -3.80
C PHE A 143 1.86 -5.59 -4.50
N VAL A 144 0.95 -4.67 -4.82
CA VAL A 144 1.34 -3.38 -5.43
C VAL A 144 2.15 -2.49 -4.47
N GLU A 145 1.91 -2.61 -3.16
CA GLU A 145 2.68 -1.91 -2.12
C GLU A 145 4.08 -2.52 -1.97
N LYS A 146 4.21 -3.85 -2.09
CA LYS A 146 5.49 -4.56 -2.15
C LYS A 146 6.32 -4.05 -3.31
N LEU A 147 5.73 -3.97 -4.51
CA LEU A 147 6.40 -3.42 -5.70
C LEU A 147 6.83 -1.96 -5.47
N MET A 148 5.95 -1.11 -4.93
CA MET A 148 6.25 0.29 -4.65
C MET A 148 7.49 0.45 -3.77
N HIS A 149 7.53 -0.28 -2.65
CA HIS A 149 8.66 -0.25 -1.72
C HIS A 149 9.91 -0.90 -2.31
N PHE A 150 9.77 -2.03 -3.01
CA PHE A 150 10.88 -2.74 -3.65
C PHE A 150 11.63 -1.84 -4.63
N PHE A 151 10.93 -1.21 -5.58
CA PHE A 151 11.60 -0.34 -6.55
C PHE A 151 12.25 0.87 -5.87
N ALA A 152 11.57 1.45 -4.87
CA ALA A 152 12.09 2.64 -4.21
C ALA A 152 13.30 2.34 -3.33
N ILE A 153 13.34 1.19 -2.64
CA ILE A 153 14.35 0.89 -1.62
C ILE A 153 15.49 0.05 -2.18
N ASP A 154 15.20 -0.95 -3.00
CA ASP A 154 16.20 -1.88 -3.52
C ASP A 154 16.81 -1.39 -4.84
N PHE A 155 16.13 -0.50 -5.55
CA PHE A 155 16.54 0.01 -6.87
C PHE A 155 16.64 1.55 -6.96
N ASP A 156 16.45 2.27 -5.85
CA ASP A 156 16.49 3.74 -5.78
C ASP A 156 15.55 4.44 -6.80
N ILE A 157 14.44 3.80 -7.17
CA ILE A 157 13.46 4.30 -8.15
C ILE A 157 12.06 4.38 -7.52
N ASP A 158 11.56 5.60 -7.36
CA ASP A 158 10.19 5.86 -6.88
C ASP A 158 9.20 5.76 -8.05
N VAL A 159 8.46 4.65 -8.09
CA VAL A 159 7.43 4.37 -9.11
C VAL A 159 6.02 4.80 -8.67
N TYR A 160 5.84 5.32 -7.46
CA TYR A 160 4.50 5.60 -6.94
C TYR A 160 3.71 6.60 -7.80
N PRO A 161 4.29 7.68 -8.37
CA PRO A 161 3.54 8.57 -9.26
C PRO A 161 3.02 7.88 -10.52
N PHE A 162 3.75 6.92 -11.08
CA PHE A 162 3.26 6.07 -12.16
C PHE A 162 2.13 5.15 -11.68
N MET A 163 2.29 4.51 -10.51
CA MET A 163 1.24 3.70 -9.91
C MET A 163 -0.04 4.50 -9.64
N LYS A 164 0.09 5.78 -9.26
CA LYS A 164 -1.02 6.71 -9.04
C LYS A 164 -1.75 7.02 -10.34
N LEU A 165 -1.03 7.23 -11.45
CA LEU A 165 -1.64 7.38 -12.79
C LEU A 165 -2.43 6.11 -13.18
N ALA A 166 -1.88 4.93 -12.90
CA ALA A 166 -2.54 3.65 -13.10
C ALA A 166 -3.65 3.34 -12.06
N LYS A 167 -3.92 4.28 -11.14
CA LYS A 167 -4.91 4.16 -10.06
C LYS A 167 -4.73 2.86 -9.24
N ALA A 168 -3.48 2.47 -9.00
CA ALA A 168 -3.14 1.32 -8.15
C ALA A 168 -3.58 1.57 -6.70
N ALA A 169 -4.14 0.53 -6.07
CA ALA A 169 -4.66 0.63 -4.71
C ALA A 169 -3.52 0.55 -3.67
N ILE A 170 -3.04 1.71 -3.22
CA ILE A 170 -2.04 1.85 -2.15
C ILE A 170 -2.71 2.37 -0.89
N ALA A 171 -2.54 1.68 0.25
CA ALA A 171 -3.06 2.15 1.52
C ALA A 171 -2.34 3.42 1.96
N GLU A 172 -3.12 4.36 2.51
CA GLU A 172 -2.61 5.65 3.00
C GLU A 172 -1.45 5.47 3.99
N GLU A 173 -1.48 4.43 4.82
CA GLU A 173 -0.42 4.14 5.78
C GLU A 173 0.93 3.84 5.11
N GLN A 174 0.94 3.19 3.94
CA GLN A 174 2.19 2.99 3.20
C GLN A 174 2.76 4.31 2.70
N LEU A 175 1.91 5.27 2.35
CA LEU A 175 2.32 6.60 1.87
C LEU A 175 2.92 7.45 2.99
N LEU A 176 2.46 7.28 4.23
CA LEU A 176 3.07 7.92 5.40
C LEU A 176 4.55 7.56 5.54
N GLU A 177 4.91 6.32 5.19
CA GLU A 177 6.30 5.86 5.21
C GLU A 177 7.04 6.28 3.94
N HIS A 178 6.38 6.12 2.78
CA HIS A 178 6.94 6.39 1.47
C HIS A 178 7.33 7.87 1.25
N TYR A 179 6.66 8.80 1.93
CA TYR A 179 7.04 10.22 1.94
C TYR A 179 8.52 10.43 2.36
N TYR A 180 9.06 9.56 3.22
CA TYR A 180 10.43 9.65 3.73
C TYR A 180 11.46 8.89 2.89
N VAL A 181 11.03 8.11 1.90
CA VAL A 181 11.89 7.36 0.99
C VAL A 181 12.33 8.33 -0.13
N LEU A 182 13.62 8.62 -0.19
CA LEU A 182 14.17 9.64 -1.10
C LEU A 182 14.84 8.96 -2.29
N SER A 183 14.02 8.44 -3.20
CA SER A 183 14.42 7.73 -4.42
C SER A 183 14.09 8.56 -5.66
N SER A 184 14.77 8.31 -6.78
CA SER A 184 14.56 9.10 -8.00
C SER A 184 13.22 8.75 -8.62
N VAL A 185 12.40 9.75 -8.93
CA VAL A 185 11.01 9.50 -9.36
C VAL A 185 10.98 9.14 -10.84
N ALA A 186 10.42 7.97 -11.13
CA ALA A 186 10.20 7.49 -12.49
C ALA A 186 8.78 7.83 -12.96
N TYR A 187 8.66 8.38 -14.16
CA TYR A 187 7.39 8.87 -14.70
C TYR A 187 7.31 8.71 -16.22
N PRO A 188 6.12 8.50 -16.82
CA PRO A 188 5.98 8.34 -18.26
C PRO A 188 6.51 9.56 -19.05
N LEU A 189 7.31 9.32 -20.09
CA LEU A 189 7.92 10.39 -20.88
C LEU A 189 6.87 11.30 -21.55
N ASN A 190 5.81 10.73 -22.11
CA ASN A 190 4.71 11.46 -22.75
C ASN A 190 3.88 12.34 -21.79
N TYR A 191 4.03 12.17 -20.47
CA TYR A 191 3.43 13.08 -19.48
C TYR A 191 4.34 14.27 -19.13
N LEU A 192 5.60 14.26 -19.56
CA LEU A 192 6.57 15.33 -19.32
C LEU A 192 6.81 16.20 -20.57
N ILE A 193 6.59 15.63 -21.76
CA ILE A 193 6.87 16.23 -23.06
C ILE A 193 5.68 15.94 -23.97
N ASN A 194 5.05 16.99 -24.49
CA ASN A 194 3.91 16.91 -25.40
C ASN A 194 4.25 17.30 -26.83
N ASP A 195 5.42 17.89 -27.06
CA ASP A 195 5.93 18.15 -28.40
C ASP A 195 6.34 16.82 -29.04
N THR A 196 5.64 16.41 -30.09
CA THR A 196 5.79 15.08 -30.68
C THR A 196 7.18 14.86 -31.28
N GLU A 197 7.80 15.90 -31.84
CA GLU A 197 9.14 15.81 -32.43
C GLU A 197 10.20 15.64 -31.33
N GLU A 198 10.17 16.48 -30.29
CA GLU A 198 11.07 16.38 -29.14
C GLU A 198 10.89 15.05 -28.39
N LEU A 199 9.64 14.61 -28.21
CA LEU A 199 9.32 13.32 -27.60
C LEU A 199 9.98 12.17 -28.37
N GLU A 200 9.84 12.14 -29.69
CA GLU A 200 10.37 11.07 -30.53
C GLU A 200 11.91 11.08 -30.56
N ILE A 201 12.52 12.27 -30.61
CA ILE A 201 13.98 12.43 -30.54
C ILE A 201 14.51 11.85 -29.22
N ILE A 202 13.88 12.19 -28.09
CA ILE A 202 14.33 11.75 -26.76
C ILE A 202 14.06 10.25 -26.58
N LYS A 203 12.90 9.75 -27.01
CA LYS A 203 12.56 8.33 -26.98
C LYS A 203 13.62 7.50 -27.69
N ASN A 204 13.99 7.90 -28.91
CA ASN A 204 14.99 7.21 -29.72
C ASN A 204 16.40 7.32 -29.11
N LYS A 205 16.79 8.50 -28.61
CA LYS A 205 18.09 8.72 -27.96
C LYS A 205 18.27 7.88 -26.69
N LEU A 206 17.19 7.67 -25.94
CA LEU A 206 17.17 6.86 -24.72
C LEU A 206 16.87 5.38 -25.00
N ASN A 207 16.64 4.99 -26.26
CA ASN A 207 16.26 3.64 -26.67
C ASN A 207 15.05 3.09 -25.89
N LEU A 208 14.02 3.93 -25.72
CA LEU A 208 12.82 3.58 -24.98
C LEU A 208 11.83 2.80 -25.86
N TRP A 209 11.09 1.89 -25.23
CA TRP A 209 10.16 1.00 -25.92
C TRP A 209 8.82 1.64 -26.26
N PHE A 210 8.35 2.53 -25.39
CA PHE A 210 7.03 3.17 -25.50
C PHE A 210 7.20 4.65 -25.18
N GLU A 211 6.32 5.48 -25.70
CA GLU A 211 6.23 6.89 -25.27
C GLU A 211 5.86 7.01 -23.78
N THR A 212 5.19 5.99 -23.23
CA THR A 212 4.89 5.85 -21.80
C THR A 212 6.05 5.29 -20.97
N SER A 213 7.18 4.93 -21.59
CA SER A 213 8.33 4.39 -20.87
C SER A 213 8.76 5.34 -19.76
N LEU A 214 9.07 4.78 -18.60
CA LEU A 214 9.37 5.58 -17.42
C LEU A 214 10.77 6.19 -17.54
N VAL A 215 10.87 7.47 -17.23
CA VAL A 215 12.11 8.24 -17.17
C VAL A 215 12.23 8.97 -15.84
N THR A 216 13.47 9.21 -15.43
CA THR A 216 13.86 9.97 -14.23
C THR A 216 14.48 11.31 -14.65
N PRO A 217 14.60 12.28 -13.72
CA PRO A 217 15.34 13.51 -13.99
C PRO A 217 16.79 13.27 -14.47
N LEU A 218 17.41 12.17 -14.04
CA LEU A 218 18.75 11.80 -14.49
C LEU A 218 18.78 11.41 -15.98
N ASP A 219 17.80 10.62 -16.45
CA ASP A 219 17.70 10.20 -17.85
C ASP A 219 17.49 11.40 -18.78
N LEU A 220 16.72 12.39 -18.34
CA LEU A 220 16.39 13.59 -19.11
C LEU A 220 17.47 14.67 -19.07
N ARG A 221 18.48 14.55 -18.19
CA ARG A 221 19.57 15.53 -18.05
C ARG A 221 20.25 15.90 -19.38
N PRO A 222 20.53 14.96 -20.32
CA PRO A 222 21.14 15.28 -21.61
C PRO A 222 20.26 16.11 -22.56
N ALA A 223 18.94 16.13 -22.35
CA ALA A 223 18.01 16.93 -23.15
C ALA A 223 18.09 18.43 -22.78
N LYS A 224 18.61 18.77 -21.59
CA LYS A 224 18.77 20.14 -21.08
C LYS A 224 17.47 20.96 -21.04
N LEU A 225 16.32 20.28 -21.03
CA LEU A 225 15.01 20.91 -20.91
C LEU A 225 14.80 21.38 -19.47
N LYS A 226 14.28 22.59 -19.34
CA LYS A 226 14.04 23.24 -18.04
C LYS A 226 12.79 24.09 -18.12
N ASN A 227 12.09 24.21 -17.00
CA ASN A 227 10.93 25.06 -16.87
C ASN A 227 10.81 25.58 -15.43
N ASP A 228 9.96 26.58 -15.23
CA ASP A 228 9.63 27.10 -13.91
C ASP A 228 8.53 26.24 -13.27
N PHE A 229 8.56 26.15 -11.94
CA PHE A 229 7.60 25.38 -11.15
C PHE A 229 7.06 26.19 -9.98
N THR A 230 5.75 26.21 -9.79
CA THR A 230 5.10 27.00 -8.72
C THR A 230 4.44 26.09 -7.69
N VAL A 231 4.78 26.27 -6.42
CA VAL A 231 4.07 25.66 -5.29
C VAL A 231 3.13 26.69 -4.68
N LYS A 232 1.83 26.39 -4.68
CA LYS A 232 0.78 27.16 -4.00
C LYS A 232 0.40 26.40 -2.73
N ILE A 233 0.57 27.02 -1.56
CA ILE A 233 0.36 26.41 -0.26
C ILE A 233 -1.00 26.83 0.28
N GLU A 234 -1.78 25.85 0.70
CA GLU A 234 -3.07 26.07 1.35
C GLU A 234 -2.95 26.92 2.63
N HIS A 235 -3.94 27.78 2.88
CA HIS A 235 -3.83 28.79 3.95
C HIS A 235 -3.61 28.20 5.34
N HIS A 236 -4.37 27.18 5.75
CA HIS A 236 -4.21 26.57 7.07
C HIS A 236 -2.93 25.74 7.21
N LEU A 237 -2.39 25.23 6.09
CA LEU A 237 -1.11 24.55 6.07
C LEU A 237 0.03 25.54 6.29
N PHE A 238 -0.04 26.71 5.64
CA PHE A 238 1.00 27.74 5.69
C PHE A 238 1.39 28.11 7.13
N ASP A 239 0.43 28.30 8.02
CA ASP A 239 0.68 28.65 9.43
C ASP A 239 1.50 27.61 10.19
N HIS A 240 1.45 26.35 9.76
CA HIS A 240 2.19 25.25 10.39
C HIS A 240 3.58 25.01 9.81
N ILE A 241 3.87 25.54 8.61
CA ILE A 241 5.15 25.34 7.91
C ILE A 241 5.85 26.66 7.56
N PHE A 242 5.32 27.79 8.04
CA PHE A 242 5.95 29.10 7.87
C PHE A 242 7.37 29.10 8.44
N GLY A 243 8.32 29.56 7.63
CA GLY A 243 9.73 29.58 7.97
C GLY A 243 10.47 28.26 7.74
N ASP A 244 9.79 27.15 7.47
CA ASP A 244 10.42 25.88 7.11
C ASP A 244 11.07 25.95 5.72
N MET A 245 11.98 25.01 5.43
CA MET A 245 12.59 24.84 4.11
C MET A 245 11.79 23.83 3.28
N LEU A 246 11.27 24.31 2.15
CA LEU A 246 10.67 23.48 1.10
C LEU A 246 11.75 23.06 0.10
N LYS A 247 11.85 21.77 -0.18
CA LYS A 247 12.86 21.19 -1.09
C LYS A 247 12.21 20.42 -2.23
N LEU A 248 12.80 20.53 -3.42
CA LEU A 248 12.56 19.62 -4.53
C LEU A 248 13.70 18.59 -4.56
N MET A 249 13.35 17.32 -4.37
CA MET A 249 14.29 16.22 -4.20
C MET A 249 14.25 15.28 -5.40
N ASP A 250 15.43 14.93 -5.92
CA ASP A 250 15.65 13.83 -6.87
C ASP A 250 16.51 12.78 -6.18
N GLY A 251 15.87 11.71 -5.70
CA GLY A 251 16.51 10.86 -4.71
C GLY A 251 16.91 11.66 -3.46
N SER A 252 18.10 11.39 -2.94
CA SER A 252 18.69 12.13 -1.82
C SER A 252 19.26 13.50 -2.21
N ARG A 253 19.31 13.85 -3.51
CA ARG A 253 19.85 15.12 -4.01
C ARG A 253 18.78 16.21 -3.99
N THR A 254 19.08 17.32 -3.33
CA THR A 254 18.27 18.54 -3.43
C THR A 254 18.55 19.26 -4.75
N ILE A 255 17.52 19.40 -5.58
CA ILE A 255 17.58 20.10 -6.88
C ILE A 255 17.36 21.60 -6.70
N ALA A 256 16.41 21.96 -5.86
CA ALA A 256 16.15 23.33 -5.48
C ALA A 256 15.52 23.38 -4.09
N GLU A 257 15.71 24.48 -3.38
CA GLU A 257 15.10 24.68 -2.07
C GLU A 257 14.81 26.16 -1.81
N LYS A 258 13.73 26.44 -1.09
CA LYS A 258 13.33 27.80 -0.70
C LYS A 258 12.71 27.78 0.68
N ARG A 259 12.93 28.86 1.45
CA ARG A 259 12.23 29.08 2.71
C ARG A 259 10.78 29.47 2.45
N ILE A 260 9.86 28.91 3.22
CA ILE A 260 8.42 29.19 3.11
C ILE A 260 8.12 30.51 3.81
N LEU A 261 8.13 31.61 3.04
CA LEU A 261 7.81 32.95 3.53
C LEU A 261 6.49 33.49 2.99
N ASN A 262 5.99 32.88 1.90
CA ASN A 262 4.75 33.24 1.25
C ASN A 262 4.00 31.96 0.85
N GLN A 263 2.70 32.06 0.65
CA GLN A 263 1.87 30.94 0.18
C GLN A 263 2.19 30.52 -1.26
N THR A 264 2.77 31.42 -2.07
CA THR A 264 3.22 31.09 -3.42
C THR A 264 4.74 31.06 -3.44
N ILE A 265 5.32 29.93 -3.86
CA ILE A 265 6.76 29.73 -3.98
C ILE A 265 7.06 29.35 -5.43
N ILE A 266 7.86 30.17 -6.10
CA ILE A 266 8.26 29.94 -7.49
C ILE A 266 9.68 29.41 -7.51
N PHE A 267 9.91 28.27 -8.15
CA PHE A 267 11.22 27.71 -8.46
C PHE A 267 11.50 27.94 -9.94
N THR A 268 12.63 28.58 -10.25
CA THR A 268 12.96 28.95 -11.64
C THR A 268 13.97 27.98 -12.23
N ASN A 269 13.87 27.71 -13.53
CA ASN A 269 14.87 26.97 -14.31
C ASN A 269 15.15 25.56 -13.77
N ILE A 270 14.09 24.85 -13.36
CA ILE A 270 14.16 23.49 -12.85
C ILE A 270 14.19 22.51 -14.03
N PRO A 271 15.07 21.50 -14.04
CA PRO A 271 15.07 20.49 -15.10
C PRO A 271 13.71 19.79 -15.22
N VAL A 272 13.37 19.37 -16.43
CA VAL A 272 12.16 18.58 -16.67
C VAL A 272 12.28 17.23 -15.97
N GLY A 273 11.20 16.81 -15.32
CA GLY A 273 11.14 15.57 -14.54
C GLY A 273 10.14 15.66 -13.40
N VAL A 274 10.09 14.62 -12.57
CA VAL A 274 9.28 14.59 -11.37
C VAL A 274 10.18 14.59 -10.14
N TYR A 275 9.82 15.41 -9.15
CA TYR A 275 10.59 15.60 -7.92
C TYR A 275 9.71 15.38 -6.70
N LYS A 276 10.28 14.84 -5.63
CA LYS A 276 9.60 14.78 -4.33
C LYS A 276 9.64 16.16 -3.68
N VAL A 277 8.48 16.70 -3.34
CA VAL A 277 8.31 17.94 -2.57
C VAL A 277 8.45 17.58 -1.10
N PHE A 278 9.52 18.07 -0.46
CA PHE A 278 9.90 17.66 0.87
C PHE A 278 10.06 18.86 1.80
N VAL A 279 9.24 18.88 2.86
CA VAL A 279 9.44 19.74 4.04
C VAL A 279 10.01 18.88 5.14
N THR A 280 11.13 19.30 5.72
CA THR A 280 11.81 18.52 6.78
C THR A 280 10.93 18.48 8.03
N PRO A 281 10.61 17.29 8.57
CA PRO A 281 9.76 17.21 9.74
C PRO A 281 10.41 17.81 10.99
N ASN A 282 9.58 18.50 11.77
CA ASN A 282 9.87 19.04 13.10
C ASN A 282 8.67 18.75 14.03
N VAL A 283 8.74 19.18 15.29
CA VAL A 283 7.65 18.96 16.25
C VAL A 283 6.29 19.53 15.78
N LEU A 284 6.30 20.67 15.09
CA LEU A 284 5.08 21.36 14.70
C LEU A 284 4.39 20.69 13.50
N ASN A 285 5.18 20.25 12.52
CA ASN A 285 4.70 19.76 11.22
C ASN A 285 4.68 18.22 11.09
N ALA A 286 5.28 17.46 12.02
CA ALA A 286 5.29 15.99 11.98
C ALA A 286 3.89 15.34 12.11
N LYS A 287 2.88 16.14 12.44
CA LYS A 287 1.46 15.78 12.48
C LYS A 287 0.72 16.00 11.15
N LEU A 288 1.35 16.59 10.14
CA LEU A 288 0.72 16.98 8.88
C LEU A 288 0.94 15.92 7.81
N ILE A 289 -0.13 15.30 7.33
CA ILE A 289 -0.12 14.32 6.25
C ILE A 289 -0.38 15.08 4.94
N TYR A 290 0.61 15.15 4.05
CA TYR A 290 0.46 15.80 2.74
C TYR A 290 -0.40 14.95 1.80
N ASN A 291 -1.33 15.58 1.08
CA ASN A 291 -2.22 14.88 0.14
C ASN A 291 -1.52 14.53 -1.18
N ASP A 292 -0.63 15.41 -1.64
CA ASP A 292 0.30 15.17 -2.74
C ASP A 292 1.64 15.82 -2.42
N PHE A 293 2.72 15.15 -2.80
CA PHE A 293 4.09 15.56 -2.51
C PHE A 293 5.01 15.32 -3.71
N TYR A 294 4.47 15.36 -4.92
CA TYR A 294 5.26 15.31 -6.15
C TYR A 294 5.09 16.60 -6.97
N ALA A 295 6.22 17.10 -7.46
CA ALA A 295 6.31 18.22 -8.38
C ALA A 295 6.60 17.66 -9.77
N VAL A 296 5.64 17.75 -10.69
CA VAL A 296 5.82 17.40 -12.10
C VAL A 296 6.24 18.67 -12.84
N VAL A 297 7.49 18.72 -13.30
CA VAL A 297 8.03 19.83 -14.10
C VAL A 297 7.98 19.43 -15.56
N HIS A 298 7.01 19.98 -16.28
CA HIS A 298 6.76 19.69 -17.70
C HIS A 298 7.63 20.59 -18.61
N ALA A 299 8.01 20.10 -19.79
CA ALA A 299 8.89 20.82 -20.73
C ALA A 299 8.32 22.16 -21.22
N SER A 300 7.05 22.18 -21.63
CA SER A 300 6.42 23.34 -22.28
C SER A 300 5.20 23.92 -21.55
N LYS A 301 4.63 23.21 -20.56
CA LYS A 301 3.39 23.62 -19.87
C LYS A 301 3.71 24.27 -18.52
N PRO A 302 2.95 25.30 -18.10
CA PRO A 302 3.00 25.77 -16.73
C PRO A 302 2.83 24.61 -15.77
N SER A 303 3.72 24.52 -14.80
CA SER A 303 3.76 23.43 -13.84
C SER A 303 3.55 23.98 -12.44
N ASP A 304 2.43 23.61 -11.80
CA ASP A 304 2.15 23.99 -10.43
C ASP A 304 1.62 22.83 -9.57
N LEU A 305 1.87 22.94 -8.27
CA LEU A 305 1.32 22.06 -7.25
C LEU A 305 0.56 22.89 -6.23
N PHE A 306 -0.69 22.53 -5.98
CA PHE A 306 -1.44 23.01 -4.82
C PHE A 306 -1.16 22.10 -3.62
N LEU A 307 -0.21 22.50 -2.79
CA LEU A 307 0.22 21.77 -1.61
C LEU A 307 -0.83 21.90 -0.50
N THR A 308 -1.44 20.77 -0.17
CA THR A 308 -2.44 20.63 0.88
C THR A 308 -2.02 19.53 1.85
N ALA A 309 -2.43 19.64 3.10
CA ALA A 309 -2.17 18.62 4.10
C ALA A 309 -3.31 18.55 5.12
N LYS A 310 -3.51 17.37 5.69
CA LYS A 310 -4.43 17.17 6.81
C LYS A 310 -3.65 16.90 8.09
N LYS A 311 -4.16 17.38 9.22
CA LYS A 311 -3.62 17.02 10.53
C LYS A 311 -4.04 15.59 10.90
N MET A 312 -3.09 14.75 11.29
CA MET A 312 -3.35 13.46 11.92
C MET A 312 -3.98 13.72 13.29
N LYS A 313 -5.25 13.33 13.47
CA LYS A 313 -6.03 13.56 14.70
C LYS A 313 -6.27 12.28 15.51
N ALA A 314 -6.22 11.13 14.86
CA ALA A 314 -6.40 9.82 15.45
C ALA A 314 -5.33 8.88 14.88
N PRO A 315 -4.90 7.87 15.63
CA PRO A 315 -3.93 6.92 15.14
C PRO A 315 -4.51 6.05 14.02
N SER A 316 -3.70 5.70 13.02
CA SER A 316 -3.90 4.56 12.15
C SER A 316 -3.53 3.30 12.92
N LEU A 317 -4.53 2.50 13.27
CA LEU A 317 -4.36 1.19 13.91
C LEU A 317 -4.82 0.11 12.92
N LEU A 318 -4.22 -1.07 13.02
CA LEU A 318 -4.73 -2.25 12.32
C LEU A 318 -6.20 -2.47 12.71
N ARG A 319 -7.06 -2.59 11.70
CA ARG A 319 -8.49 -2.87 11.89
C ARG A 319 -8.67 -4.31 12.30
N ASP A 320 -9.69 -4.57 13.11
CA ASP A 320 -10.19 -5.93 13.22
C ASP A 320 -10.73 -6.37 11.86
N LYS A 321 -10.30 -7.53 11.39
CA LYS A 321 -10.59 -8.06 10.06
C LYS A 321 -10.98 -9.53 10.17
N ILE A 322 -12.18 -9.86 9.69
CA ILE A 322 -12.67 -11.23 9.49
C ILE A 322 -12.64 -11.50 7.99
N LYS A 323 -11.96 -12.57 7.59
CA LYS A 323 -11.83 -13.03 6.22
C LYS A 323 -12.80 -14.18 5.97
N PHE A 324 -13.50 -14.10 4.85
CA PHE A 324 -14.37 -15.16 4.34
C PHE A 324 -13.62 -15.84 3.20
N LEU A 325 -13.36 -17.14 3.35
CA LEU A 325 -12.64 -17.96 2.38
C LEU A 325 -13.61 -18.92 1.68
N GLY A 326 -13.37 -19.15 0.40
CA GLY A 326 -14.12 -20.06 -0.44
C GLY A 326 -13.40 -21.39 -0.69
N LEU A 327 -13.79 -22.06 -1.76
CA LEU A 327 -13.14 -23.29 -2.23
C LEU A 327 -11.64 -23.04 -2.46
N GLY A 328 -10.80 -23.96 -2.02
CA GLY A 328 -9.34 -23.83 -2.12
C GLY A 328 -8.74 -22.72 -1.25
N GLU A 329 -9.45 -22.32 -0.18
CA GLU A 329 -9.06 -21.19 0.69
C GLU A 329 -9.01 -19.84 -0.04
N ASN A 330 -9.71 -19.71 -1.17
CA ASN A 330 -9.77 -18.48 -1.94
C ASN A 330 -10.41 -17.37 -1.11
N HIS A 331 -9.65 -16.35 -0.73
CA HIS A 331 -10.19 -15.20 -0.01
C HIS A 331 -11.13 -14.43 -0.96
N PHE A 332 -12.41 -14.27 -0.59
CA PHE A 332 -13.40 -13.66 -1.50
C PHE A 332 -14.16 -12.47 -0.89
N ALA A 333 -14.22 -12.39 0.44
CA ALA A 333 -14.82 -11.27 1.14
C ALA A 333 -14.13 -10.97 2.47
N THR A 334 -14.37 -9.77 2.98
CA THR A 334 -13.86 -9.26 4.25
C THR A 334 -14.93 -8.47 4.98
N LEU A 335 -15.03 -8.67 6.30
CA LEU A 335 -15.69 -7.76 7.22
C LEU A 335 -14.65 -7.12 8.14
N SER A 336 -14.69 -5.80 8.30
CA SER A 336 -13.74 -5.08 9.16
C SER A 336 -14.41 -3.94 9.92
N VAL A 337 -13.87 -3.57 11.08
CA VAL A 337 -14.31 -2.39 11.84
C VAL A 337 -13.17 -1.41 12.04
N ASP A 338 -13.47 -0.14 11.80
CA ASP A 338 -12.61 1.00 12.11
C ASP A 338 -13.27 1.81 13.24
N PRO A 339 -12.94 1.50 14.51
CA PRO A 339 -13.60 2.13 15.65
C PRO A 339 -13.33 3.65 15.70
N LEU A 340 -12.13 4.07 15.30
CA LEU A 340 -11.71 5.46 15.35
C LEU A 340 -12.36 6.30 14.26
N ARG A 341 -12.66 5.70 13.09
CA ARG A 341 -13.41 6.33 12.00
C ARG A 341 -14.91 6.01 12.02
N ARG A 342 -15.38 5.24 13.02
CA ARG A 342 -16.77 4.90 13.30
C ARG A 342 -17.52 4.24 12.13
N PHE A 343 -16.94 3.21 11.52
CA PHE A 343 -17.68 2.40 10.54
C PHE A 343 -17.28 0.92 10.56
N VAL A 344 -18.21 0.07 10.13
CA VAL A 344 -17.99 -1.32 9.73
C VAL A 344 -17.97 -1.37 8.20
N ARG A 345 -17.06 -2.14 7.61
CA ARG A 345 -16.94 -2.33 6.17
C ARG A 345 -17.08 -3.79 5.82
N PHE A 346 -18.03 -4.09 4.94
CA PHE A 346 -18.13 -5.39 4.26
C PHE A 346 -17.72 -5.22 2.80
N HIS A 347 -16.72 -5.97 2.36
CA HIS A 347 -16.17 -5.91 1.00
C HIS A 347 -16.14 -7.31 0.40
N VAL A 348 -16.85 -7.49 -0.71
CA VAL A 348 -16.90 -8.71 -1.52
C VAL A 348 -16.17 -8.42 -2.82
N PHE A 349 -15.14 -9.19 -3.15
CA PHE A 349 -14.28 -8.91 -4.31
C PHE A 349 -14.17 -10.08 -5.29
N SER A 350 -14.73 -11.25 -4.96
CA SER A 350 -14.97 -12.35 -5.91
C SER A 350 -16.44 -12.77 -5.91
N ASN A 351 -16.96 -13.10 -7.08
CA ASN A 351 -18.36 -13.47 -7.30
C ASN A 351 -18.62 -14.98 -7.17
N ASN A 352 -17.60 -15.82 -7.20
CA ASN A 352 -17.75 -17.28 -7.15
C ASN A 352 -16.91 -17.86 -6.00
N PRO A 353 -17.39 -17.76 -4.75
CA PRO A 353 -16.63 -18.26 -3.60
C PRO A 353 -16.48 -19.78 -3.59
N HIS A 354 -17.54 -20.53 -3.93
CA HIS A 354 -17.57 -21.97 -3.76
C HIS A 354 -18.63 -22.67 -4.63
N ASP A 355 -18.22 -23.26 -5.76
CA ASP A 355 -19.13 -23.87 -6.75
C ASP A 355 -20.02 -25.01 -6.20
N TYR A 356 -19.62 -25.70 -5.13
CA TYR A 356 -20.45 -26.73 -4.49
C TYR A 356 -21.66 -26.19 -3.71
N TYR A 357 -21.72 -24.87 -3.45
CA TYR A 357 -22.85 -24.19 -2.79
C TYR A 357 -23.70 -23.41 -3.80
N LYS A 358 -23.88 -23.98 -5.00
CA LYS A 358 -24.61 -23.33 -6.09
C LYS A 358 -26.07 -23.07 -5.74
N ASN A 359 -26.51 -21.82 -5.84
CA ASN A 359 -27.82 -21.33 -5.37
C ASN A 359 -28.10 -21.59 -3.86
N GLU A 360 -27.07 -21.83 -3.05
CA GLU A 360 -27.20 -22.01 -1.60
C GLU A 360 -26.57 -20.84 -0.87
N ASN A 361 -27.17 -20.43 0.25
CA ASN A 361 -26.58 -19.41 1.11
C ASN A 361 -25.23 -19.89 1.65
N TYR A 362 -24.16 -19.23 1.23
CA TYR A 362 -22.81 -19.51 1.66
C TYR A 362 -22.37 -18.58 2.80
N VAL A 363 -22.72 -17.29 2.68
CA VAL A 363 -22.43 -16.26 3.68
C VAL A 363 -23.64 -15.34 3.88
N SER A 364 -23.94 -15.00 5.12
CA SER A 364 -24.88 -13.92 5.43
C SER A 364 -24.28 -12.96 6.45
N VAL A 365 -24.47 -11.66 6.24
CA VAL A 365 -24.07 -10.59 7.15
C VAL A 365 -25.28 -9.71 7.42
N ILE A 366 -25.78 -9.75 8.65
CA ILE A 366 -26.88 -8.91 9.12
C ILE A 366 -26.33 -7.98 10.20
N ILE A 367 -26.55 -6.68 10.05
CA ILE A 367 -26.11 -5.66 11.00
C ILE A 367 -27.34 -4.89 11.50
N LYS A 368 -27.48 -4.84 12.82
CA LYS A 368 -28.57 -4.16 13.53
C LYS A 368 -28.00 -3.03 14.37
N ASN A 369 -28.75 -1.94 14.51
CA ASN A 369 -28.42 -0.85 15.43
C ASN A 369 -28.83 -1.19 16.87
N GLU A 370 -28.60 -0.28 17.82
CA GLU A 370 -28.96 -0.45 19.23
C GLU A 370 -30.46 -0.65 19.48
N LYS A 371 -31.32 -0.22 18.56
CA LYS A 371 -32.78 -0.41 18.61
C LYS A 371 -33.20 -1.76 18.02
N ASN A 372 -32.24 -2.62 17.68
CA ASN A 372 -32.44 -3.90 17.02
C ASN A 372 -33.05 -3.78 15.60
N GLU A 373 -32.95 -2.60 14.98
CA GLU A 373 -33.39 -2.36 13.60
C GLU A 373 -32.29 -2.84 12.64
N VAL A 374 -32.65 -3.64 11.64
CA VAL A 374 -31.71 -4.08 10.59
C VAL A 374 -31.37 -2.89 9.70
N ILE A 375 -30.12 -2.45 9.75
CA ILE A 375 -29.60 -1.34 8.93
C ILE A 375 -28.78 -1.81 7.74
N PHE A 376 -28.35 -3.07 7.75
CA PHE A 376 -27.69 -3.73 6.62
C PHE A 376 -27.95 -5.23 6.67
N SER A 377 -28.20 -5.83 5.51
CA SER A 377 -28.36 -7.26 5.33
C SER A 377 -27.84 -7.66 3.96
N LYS A 378 -26.93 -8.62 3.91
CA LYS A 378 -26.41 -9.18 2.66
C LYS A 378 -26.29 -10.68 2.79
N THR A 379 -26.85 -11.40 1.82
CA THR A 379 -26.74 -12.86 1.69
C THR A 379 -26.05 -13.15 0.36
N LEU A 380 -25.12 -14.09 0.39
CA LEU A 380 -24.18 -14.41 -0.68
C LEU A 380 -24.25 -15.91 -0.98
N GLU A 381 -24.46 -16.26 -2.25
CA GLU A 381 -24.53 -17.64 -2.71
C GLU A 381 -23.15 -18.20 -3.09
N GLY A 382 -23.00 -19.52 -3.18
CA GLY A 382 -21.72 -20.15 -3.52
C GLY A 382 -21.16 -19.81 -4.91
N ASP A 383 -22.00 -19.51 -5.90
CA ASP A 383 -21.60 -19.45 -7.32
C ASP A 383 -22.09 -18.18 -8.05
N ASN A 384 -22.66 -17.21 -7.33
CA ASN A 384 -23.11 -15.96 -7.91
C ASN A 384 -23.32 -14.86 -6.84
N CYS A 385 -22.22 -14.24 -6.43
CA CYS A 385 -22.20 -13.12 -5.50
C CYS A 385 -22.04 -11.78 -6.22
N GLU A 386 -22.83 -10.79 -5.81
CA GLU A 386 -22.55 -9.39 -6.18
C GLU A 386 -21.28 -8.92 -5.46
N THR A 387 -20.29 -8.50 -6.23
CA THR A 387 -19.08 -7.85 -5.68
C THR A 387 -19.37 -6.39 -5.36
N GLY A 388 -18.68 -5.86 -4.35
CA GLY A 388 -18.88 -4.48 -3.93
C GLY A 388 -18.37 -4.21 -2.53
N MET A 389 -18.25 -2.92 -2.21
CA MET A 389 -17.84 -2.42 -0.91
C MET A 389 -18.98 -1.66 -0.26
N HIS A 390 -19.34 -2.06 0.95
CA HIS A 390 -20.37 -1.44 1.77
C HIS A 390 -19.75 -0.88 3.05
N ASN A 391 -19.91 0.42 3.29
CA ASN A 391 -19.51 1.06 4.56
C ASN A 391 -20.78 1.38 5.36
N ILE A 392 -20.86 0.86 6.58
CA ILE A 392 -21.96 1.03 7.53
C ILE A 392 -21.45 1.89 8.68
N TYR A 393 -21.97 3.10 8.82
CA TYR A 393 -21.52 4.05 9.85
C TYR A 393 -22.10 3.72 11.24
N MET A 394 -21.29 3.95 12.28
CA MET A 394 -21.63 3.64 13.67
C MET A 394 -22.06 4.90 14.42
N ASP A 395 -23.37 5.06 14.63
CA ASP A 395 -23.94 6.08 15.54
C ASP A 395 -23.86 5.64 17.01
N GLY A 396 -23.87 4.33 17.24
CA GLY A 396 -23.58 3.63 18.49
C GLY A 396 -23.12 2.19 18.17
N PRO A 397 -22.92 1.34 19.18
CA PRO A 397 -22.73 -0.09 19.02
C PRO A 397 -23.65 -0.73 17.97
N LEU A 398 -23.07 -1.56 17.11
CA LEU A 398 -23.80 -2.37 16.11
C LEU A 398 -23.77 -3.84 16.50
N MET A 399 -24.92 -4.50 16.43
CA MET A 399 -25.02 -5.95 16.59
C MET A 399 -24.87 -6.60 15.21
N ILE A 400 -24.03 -7.62 15.12
CA ILE A 400 -23.68 -8.28 13.86
C ILE A 400 -23.95 -9.77 13.99
N GLU A 401 -24.73 -10.29 13.07
CA GLU A 401 -25.00 -11.71 12.89
C GLU A 401 -24.31 -12.16 11.61
N LEU A 402 -23.36 -13.08 11.75
CA LEU A 402 -22.49 -13.58 10.69
C LEU A 402 -22.73 -15.06 10.48
N PHE A 403 -23.20 -15.43 9.30
CA PHE A 403 -23.28 -16.81 8.86
C PHE A 403 -22.17 -17.12 7.86
N HIS A 404 -21.50 -18.26 8.02
CA HIS A 404 -20.62 -18.85 7.02
C HIS A 404 -20.82 -20.37 7.03
N ALA A 405 -21.17 -20.96 5.88
CA ALA A 405 -21.50 -22.39 5.78
C ALA A 405 -20.36 -23.31 6.24
N GLU A 406 -19.12 -22.85 6.09
CA GLU A 406 -17.89 -23.56 6.49
C GLU A 406 -17.07 -22.80 7.54
N THR A 407 -17.72 -22.32 8.61
CA THR A 407 -17.08 -21.47 9.63
C THR A 407 -15.81 -22.10 10.23
N GLU A 408 -15.85 -23.39 10.57
CA GLU A 408 -14.74 -24.12 11.20
C GLU A 408 -13.39 -23.91 10.49
N LYS A 409 -13.39 -23.87 9.15
CA LYS A 409 -12.16 -23.86 8.35
C LYS A 409 -11.94 -22.58 7.56
N ARG A 410 -12.99 -21.82 7.28
CA ARG A 410 -12.98 -20.78 6.24
C ARG A 410 -13.45 -19.40 6.68
N LEU A 411 -13.90 -19.26 7.93
CA LEU A 411 -14.02 -17.94 8.57
C LEU A 411 -12.77 -17.70 9.41
N LYS A 412 -11.85 -16.84 8.95
CA LYS A 412 -10.53 -16.64 9.58
C LYS A 412 -10.31 -15.21 10.05
N THR A 413 -9.45 -15.04 11.03
CA THR A 413 -8.93 -13.73 11.47
C THR A 413 -7.41 -13.65 11.27
N ASP A 414 -6.87 -12.44 11.11
CA ASP A 414 -5.42 -12.23 10.99
C ASP A 414 -4.71 -12.12 12.36
N ASP A 415 -5.44 -11.75 13.41
CA ASP A 415 -4.94 -11.62 14.78
C ASP A 415 -5.40 -12.85 15.61
N PRO A 416 -4.49 -13.71 16.08
CA PRO A 416 -4.86 -14.88 16.89
C PRO A 416 -5.64 -14.53 18.17
N ILE A 417 -5.46 -13.33 18.71
CA ILE A 417 -6.22 -12.86 19.89
C ILE A 417 -7.66 -12.51 19.50
N MET A 418 -7.87 -12.08 18.25
CA MET A 418 -9.20 -11.81 17.71
C MET A 418 -9.95 -13.10 17.43
N ASP A 419 -9.27 -14.18 17.06
CA ASP A 419 -9.86 -15.49 16.78
C ASP A 419 -10.69 -16.03 17.95
N GLU A 420 -10.35 -15.65 19.20
CA GLU A 420 -11.12 -15.97 20.41
C GLU A 420 -12.60 -15.49 20.37
N ILE A 421 -12.92 -14.52 19.50
CA ILE A 421 -14.30 -14.02 19.32
C ILE A 421 -15.10 -14.80 18.27
N ILE A 422 -14.48 -15.72 17.53
CA ILE A 422 -15.18 -16.59 16.58
C ILE A 422 -15.52 -17.90 17.31
N ASP A 423 -16.75 -18.37 17.15
CA ASP A 423 -17.19 -19.71 17.49
C ASP A 423 -17.07 -20.58 16.23
N HIS A 424 -16.07 -21.45 16.21
CA HIS A 424 -15.79 -22.33 15.08
C HIS A 424 -16.67 -23.58 15.05
N ASP A 425 -17.39 -23.87 16.14
CA ASP A 425 -18.34 -24.99 16.22
C ASP A 425 -19.73 -24.60 15.73
N SER A 426 -19.96 -23.30 15.46
CA SER A 426 -21.21 -22.75 14.95
C SER A 426 -21.03 -22.08 13.59
N ASN A 427 -21.93 -22.40 12.66
CA ASN A 427 -21.99 -21.67 11.38
C ASN A 427 -22.52 -20.24 11.50
N THR A 428 -23.07 -19.87 12.67
CA THR A 428 -23.59 -18.51 12.95
C THR A 428 -22.91 -17.91 14.17
N ASN A 429 -22.35 -16.73 14.00
CA ASN A 429 -21.60 -15.97 14.98
C ASN A 429 -22.29 -14.64 15.28
N TYR A 430 -22.34 -14.26 16.56
CA TYR A 430 -22.92 -12.99 17.01
C TYR A 430 -21.84 -12.10 17.62
N LEU A 431 -21.63 -10.95 17.01
CA LEU A 431 -20.61 -9.98 17.41
C LEU A 431 -21.24 -8.61 17.67
N ILE A 432 -20.51 -7.78 18.40
CA ILE A 432 -20.78 -6.36 18.58
C ILE A 432 -19.61 -5.60 17.98
N ALA A 433 -19.89 -4.56 17.19
CA ALA A 433 -18.90 -3.59 16.74
C ALA A 433 -19.11 -2.27 17.49
N ASN A 434 -18.09 -1.78 18.19
CA ASN A 434 -18.13 -0.52 18.93
C ASN A 434 -16.77 0.20 18.92
N GLU A 435 -16.55 1.13 19.85
CA GLU A 435 -15.31 1.90 20.00
C GLU A 435 -14.07 1.04 20.32
N PHE A 436 -14.23 -0.21 20.77
CA PHE A 436 -13.15 -1.14 21.03
C PHE A 436 -12.88 -2.10 19.84
N GLY A 437 -13.71 -2.07 18.80
CA GLY A 437 -13.64 -2.98 17.66
C GLY A 437 -14.67 -4.10 17.73
N PHE A 438 -14.36 -5.28 17.18
CA PHE A 438 -15.26 -6.45 17.27
C PHE A 438 -15.12 -7.14 18.63
N GLN A 439 -16.24 -7.49 19.25
CA GLN A 439 -16.30 -8.15 20.55
C GLN A 439 -17.53 -9.09 20.65
N LYS A 440 -17.53 -10.00 21.63
CA LYS A 440 -18.72 -10.71 22.13
C LYS A 440 -19.35 -9.87 23.26
N GLU A 441 -20.62 -10.14 23.59
CA GLU A 441 -21.37 -9.40 24.63
C GLU A 441 -20.63 -9.34 25.98
N ASN A 442 -19.92 -10.42 26.33
CA ASN A 442 -19.19 -10.55 27.60
C ASN A 442 -17.66 -10.55 27.43
N THR A 443 -17.11 -9.88 26.41
CA THR A 443 -15.65 -9.81 26.24
C THR A 443 -14.98 -9.11 27.43
N PRO A 444 -14.02 -9.75 28.13
CA PRO A 444 -13.34 -9.15 29.28
C PRO A 444 -12.55 -7.90 28.91
N LYS A 445 -12.54 -6.91 29.81
CA LYS A 445 -11.79 -5.66 29.62
C LYS A 445 -10.29 -5.93 29.41
N GLU A 446 -9.73 -6.92 30.10
CA GLU A 446 -8.34 -7.32 29.98
C GLU A 446 -7.99 -7.78 28.55
N LEU A 447 -8.92 -8.47 27.88
CA LEU A 447 -8.72 -8.92 26.50
C LEU A 447 -8.74 -7.72 25.53
N LEU A 448 -9.66 -6.77 25.73
CA LEU A 448 -9.71 -5.52 24.95
C LEU A 448 -8.42 -4.70 25.13
N GLU A 449 -7.93 -4.58 26.37
CA GLU A 449 -6.67 -3.92 26.67
C GLU A 449 -5.49 -4.61 25.98
N LYS A 450 -5.39 -5.94 26.07
CA LYS A 450 -4.33 -6.75 25.45
C LYS A 450 -4.33 -6.60 23.93
N ARG A 451 -5.50 -6.63 23.27
CA ARG A 451 -5.64 -6.43 21.82
C ARG A 451 -5.18 -5.05 21.39
N PHE A 452 -5.56 -4.00 22.12
CA PHE A 452 -5.13 -2.65 21.81
C PHE A 452 -3.61 -2.48 21.98
N LEU A 453 -3.04 -3.02 23.07
CA LEU A 453 -1.59 -3.02 23.30
C LEU A 453 -0.83 -3.78 22.20
N ASN A 454 -1.37 -4.91 21.72
CA ASN A 454 -0.80 -5.65 20.59
C ASN A 454 -0.70 -4.77 19.33
N ARG A 455 -1.74 -3.98 19.03
CA ARG A 455 -1.71 -3.03 17.89
C ARG A 455 -0.65 -1.93 18.07
N ILE A 456 -0.47 -1.41 19.28
CA ILE A 456 0.60 -0.45 19.59
C ILE A 456 1.98 -1.09 19.37
N GLU A 457 2.16 -2.32 19.86
CA GLU A 457 3.40 -3.08 19.73
C GLU A 457 3.74 -3.36 18.25
N LEU A 458 2.75 -3.70 17.42
CA LEU A 458 2.93 -3.88 15.98
C LEU A 458 3.45 -2.59 15.30
N ILE A 459 2.89 -1.42 15.66
CA ILE A 459 3.35 -0.13 15.14
C ILE A 459 4.80 0.15 15.59
N ALA A 460 5.10 -0.06 16.87
CA ALA A 460 6.44 0.15 17.41
C ALA A 460 7.46 -0.78 16.74
N ASN A 461 7.12 -2.05 16.53
CA ASN A 461 7.99 -3.01 15.87
C ASN A 461 8.20 -2.70 14.38
N LYS A 462 7.18 -2.17 13.70
CA LYS A 462 7.33 -1.67 12.32
C LYS A 462 8.36 -0.55 12.25
N ILE A 463 8.35 0.38 13.21
CA ILE A 463 9.35 1.45 13.31
C ILE A 463 10.74 0.87 13.58
N ARG A 464 10.89 -0.01 14.58
CA ARG A 464 12.18 -0.62 14.96
C ARG A 464 12.84 -1.41 13.82
N LYS A 465 12.05 -2.19 13.08
CA LYS A 465 12.53 -2.97 11.93
C LYS A 465 13.03 -2.09 10.78
N LYS A 466 12.55 -0.85 10.69
CA LYS A 466 12.87 0.08 9.61
C LYS A 466 13.86 1.15 10.10
N SER A 467 15.16 0.89 9.93
CA SER A 467 16.26 1.79 10.33
C SER A 467 16.06 3.24 9.85
N SER A 468 15.54 3.41 8.63
CA SER A 468 15.20 4.72 8.05
C SER A 468 14.13 5.47 8.83
N LEU A 469 13.18 4.80 9.48
CA LEU A 469 12.17 5.39 10.35
C LEU A 469 12.68 5.55 11.78
N HIS A 470 13.31 4.51 12.33
CA HIS A 470 13.77 4.46 13.72
C HIS A 470 14.76 5.59 14.04
N LYS A 471 15.72 5.85 13.15
CA LYS A 471 16.75 6.89 13.35
C LYS A 471 16.24 8.32 13.14
N ARG A 472 15.08 8.52 12.51
CA ARG A 472 14.56 9.87 12.27
C ARG A 472 13.99 10.46 13.55
N PRO A 473 14.32 11.72 13.89
CA PRO A 473 13.79 12.35 15.10
C PRO A 473 12.28 12.60 15.00
N PHE A 474 11.82 13.02 13.82
CA PHE A 474 10.43 13.37 13.54
C PHE A 474 9.97 12.67 12.26
N CYS A 475 8.87 11.93 12.31
CA CYS A 475 8.18 11.36 11.15
C CYS A 475 6.75 10.92 11.53
N HIS A 476 5.89 10.72 10.52
CA HIS A 476 4.49 10.33 10.72
C HIS A 476 4.33 9.02 11.48
N PRO A 477 5.09 7.94 11.20
CA PRO A 477 4.95 6.69 11.95
C PRO A 477 5.20 6.85 13.46
N LYS A 478 6.17 7.68 13.86
CA LYS A 478 6.43 7.96 15.28
C LYS A 478 5.32 8.79 15.93
N TYR A 479 4.76 9.75 15.19
CA TYR A 479 3.60 10.52 15.68
C TYR A 479 2.34 9.65 15.77
N ASN A 480 2.17 8.71 14.84
CA ASN A 480 1.09 7.72 14.88
C ASN A 480 1.17 6.84 16.14
N LEU A 481 2.37 6.36 16.49
CA LEU A 481 2.59 5.58 17.71
C LEU A 481 2.24 6.40 18.96
N LEU A 482 2.63 7.66 19.01
CA LEU A 482 2.28 8.56 20.11
C LEU A 482 0.76 8.70 20.26
N LEU A 483 0.04 8.98 19.16
CA LEU A 483 -1.42 9.07 19.17
C LEU A 483 -2.07 7.76 19.61
N ALA A 484 -1.50 6.61 19.24
CA ALA A 484 -1.98 5.30 19.66
C ALA A 484 -1.87 5.11 21.18
N VAL A 485 -0.73 5.50 21.76
CA VAL A 485 -0.52 5.45 23.21
C VAL A 485 -1.45 6.42 23.95
N GLU A 486 -1.62 7.65 23.46
CA GLU A 486 -2.56 8.62 24.04
C GLU A 486 -4.01 8.12 23.97
N THR A 487 -4.40 7.50 22.86
CA THR A 487 -5.73 6.90 22.70
C THR A 487 -5.94 5.77 23.70
N PHE A 488 -4.94 4.90 23.91
CA PHE A 488 -5.00 3.85 24.92
C PHE A 488 -5.16 4.40 26.34
N GLU A 489 -4.38 5.43 26.70
CA GLU A 489 -4.47 6.09 28.01
C GLU A 489 -5.87 6.68 28.26
N HIS A 490 -6.44 7.31 27.23
CA HIS A 490 -7.81 7.82 27.29
C HIS A 490 -8.83 6.70 27.51
N MET A 491 -8.76 5.64 26.70
CA MET A 491 -9.76 4.55 26.72
C MET A 491 -9.67 3.67 27.98
N PHE A 492 -8.46 3.35 28.44
CA PHE A 492 -8.26 2.29 29.45
C PHE A 492 -7.68 2.78 30.77
N ARG A 493 -7.17 4.01 30.83
CA ARG A 493 -6.49 4.59 32.02
C ARG A 493 -7.14 5.88 32.53
N ARG A 494 -8.38 6.20 32.12
CA ARG A 494 -9.14 7.38 32.57
C ARG A 494 -8.36 8.70 32.41
N ASN A 495 -7.65 8.85 31.29
CA ASN A 495 -6.78 10.00 31.01
C ASN A 495 -5.57 10.16 31.96
N CYS A 496 -5.21 9.13 32.74
CA CYS A 496 -3.96 9.12 33.49
C CYS A 496 -2.77 8.82 32.56
N PHE A 497 -1.74 9.64 32.66
CA PHE A 497 -0.47 9.46 31.96
C PHE A 497 0.22 8.15 32.40
N CYS A 498 0.37 7.19 31.48
CA CYS A 498 0.88 5.85 31.76
C CYS A 498 2.39 5.82 31.52
N LEU A 499 3.16 6.20 32.55
CA LEU A 499 4.62 6.27 32.48
C LEU A 499 5.27 4.97 32.03
N SER A 500 4.79 3.82 32.52
CA SER A 500 5.37 2.52 32.17
C SER A 500 5.22 2.22 30.68
N LEU A 501 4.05 2.53 30.10
CA LEU A 501 3.79 2.31 28.67
C LEU A 501 4.62 3.25 27.80
N ARG A 502 4.73 4.51 28.21
CA ARG A 502 5.54 5.48 27.46
C ARG A 502 7.04 5.21 27.57
N GLU A 503 7.52 4.74 28.72
CA GLU A 503 8.90 4.28 28.88
C GLU A 503 9.20 3.04 28.04
N GLN A 504 8.24 2.12 27.88
CA GLN A 504 8.36 0.93 27.02
C GLN A 504 8.61 1.30 25.55
N TYR A 505 8.05 2.42 25.08
CA TYR A 505 8.13 2.86 23.67
C TYR A 505 9.01 4.08 23.43
N LYS A 506 9.79 4.51 24.42
CA LYS A 506 10.60 5.74 24.35
C LYS A 506 11.61 5.75 23.21
N ASP A 507 12.09 4.58 22.79
CA ASP A 507 13.01 4.40 21.67
C ASP A 507 12.36 4.73 20.33
N CYS A 508 11.04 4.63 20.24
CA CYS A 508 10.25 4.94 19.06
C CYS A 508 9.62 6.33 19.09
N PHE A 509 9.66 7.07 20.20
CA PHE A 509 9.10 8.42 20.27
C PHE A 509 10.02 9.50 19.70
N GLN A 510 9.42 10.68 19.49
CA GLN A 510 10.13 11.89 19.10
C GLN A 510 10.90 12.46 20.32
N PRO A 511 12.08 13.08 20.13
CA PRO A 511 12.95 13.52 21.23
C PRO A 511 12.28 14.41 22.29
N GLU A 512 11.38 15.32 21.87
CA GLU A 512 10.72 16.24 22.80
C GLU A 512 9.72 15.53 23.74
N TYR A 513 9.08 14.44 23.29
CA TYR A 513 8.25 13.61 24.15
C TYR A 513 9.08 12.79 25.14
N SER A 514 10.26 12.32 24.71
CA SER A 514 11.22 11.70 25.62
C SER A 514 11.67 12.66 26.72
N ASN A 515 11.81 13.95 26.42
CA ASN A 515 12.13 14.98 27.41
C ASN A 515 10.95 15.28 28.36
N GLN A 516 9.71 15.28 27.88
CA GLN A 516 8.52 15.40 28.74
C GLN A 516 8.39 14.21 29.69
N LEU A 517 8.70 12.99 29.23
CA LEU A 517 8.77 11.79 30.06
C LEU A 517 9.80 11.93 31.18
N VAL A 518 11.01 12.39 30.85
CA VAL A 518 12.06 12.68 31.84
C VAL A 518 11.57 13.71 32.87
N ASN A 519 10.95 14.80 32.43
CA ASN A 519 10.42 15.83 33.35
C ASN A 519 9.29 15.30 34.24
N ALA A 520 8.40 14.44 33.72
CA ALA A 520 7.35 13.80 34.50
C ALA A 520 7.93 12.84 35.57
N LEU A 521 8.95 12.05 35.23
CA LEU A 521 9.68 11.18 36.16
C LEU A 521 10.40 11.98 37.26
N VAL A 522 11.04 13.10 36.90
CA VAL A 522 11.71 14.00 37.87
C VAL A 522 10.70 14.60 38.86
N ASN A 523 9.49 14.96 38.41
CA ASN A 523 8.47 15.55 39.28
C ASN A 523 7.83 14.53 40.24
N LEU A 524 7.67 13.27 39.84
CA LEU A 524 7.19 12.19 40.73
C LEU A 524 8.22 11.81 41.81
N ASN A 525 9.51 11.86 41.48
CA ASN A 525 10.58 11.66 42.45
C ASN A 525 10.76 12.85 43.42
N ARG A 526 10.02 13.94 43.23
CA ARG A 526 9.96 15.11 44.12
C ARG A 526 8.69 15.14 45.00
N THR A 527 8.04 14.01 45.22
CA THR A 527 7.01 13.92 46.27
C THR A 527 7.68 14.07 47.64
N PRO A 528 7.34 15.07 48.49
CA PRO A 528 7.97 15.23 49.78
C PRO A 528 7.63 14.04 50.67
N ASN A 529 8.63 13.46 51.33
CA ASN A 529 8.44 12.64 52.52
C ASN A 529 7.60 13.45 53.53
N ILE A 530 6.29 13.20 53.57
CA ILE A 530 5.43 13.68 54.65
C ILE A 530 5.90 12.96 55.91
N LYS A 531 6.79 13.62 56.65
CA LYS A 531 7.03 13.29 58.06
C LYS A 531 5.70 13.41 58.77
N ILE A 532 5.14 12.27 59.15
CA ILE A 532 4.07 12.19 60.13
C ILE A 532 4.64 12.73 61.44
N SER A 533 4.41 14.01 61.74
CA SER A 533 4.63 14.56 63.07
C SER A 533 3.42 14.22 63.92
N LYS A 534 3.60 13.27 64.84
CA LYS A 534 2.78 13.17 66.05
C LYS A 534 2.82 14.51 66.78
N ASN A 535 1.66 15.12 67.05
CA ASN A 535 1.37 15.77 68.33
C ASN A 535 -0.10 16.23 68.45
N LYS A 536 -0.71 15.80 69.57
CA LYS A 536 -1.82 16.32 70.41
C LYS A 536 -2.57 17.57 69.87
N TYR A 537 -3.90 17.62 69.89
CA TYR A 537 -4.83 17.29 70.98
C TYR A 537 -6.10 16.59 70.50
#